data_AF-A0A2J8LJK1-F1
#
_entry.id   AF-A0A2J8LJK1-F1
#
_cell.length_a   1.000
_cell.length_b   1.000
_cell.length_c   1.000
_cell.angle_alpha   90.00
_cell.angle_beta   90.00
_cell.angle_gamma   90.00
#
_symmetry.space_group_name_H-M   'P 1'
#
loop_
_entity.id
_entity.type
_entity.pdbx_description
1 polymer ?
#
loop_
_entity_poly.entity_id
_entity_poly.type
_entity_poly.pdbx_seq_one_letter_code
_entity_poly.pdbx_strand_id
1 'polypeptide(L)'
;LEDLDGFEGYSLSDWLCLAFVESKFNISKINENADGSFDYGLFQINSHYWCNDYKSYSENLCHVDCQGIHCAKRIVSGARGMNNW
;
A
#
# COMPACT_ATOMS: atom_id res chain seq x y z
N LEU A 1 -0.72 9.24 11.67
CA LEU A 1 0.60 8.75 12.11
C LEU A 1 0.53 8.20 13.53
N GLU A 2 -0.13 8.88 14.48
CA GLU A 2 -0.42 8.33 15.83
C GLU A 2 -1.12 6.96 15.77
N ASP A 3 -1.91 6.74 14.72
CA ASP A 3 -2.71 5.54 14.50
C ASP A 3 -1.94 4.35 13.88
N LEU A 4 -0.62 4.48 13.65
CA LEU A 4 0.23 3.43 13.09
C LEU A 4 1.27 2.89 14.08
N ASP A 5 1.62 3.67 15.09
CA ASP A 5 2.65 3.27 16.04
C ASP A 5 2.15 2.10 16.91
N GLY A 6 2.84 0.97 16.82
CA GLY A 6 2.44 -0.28 17.47
C GLY A 6 1.32 -1.06 16.75
N PHE A 7 0.86 -0.61 15.58
CA PHE A 7 -0.18 -1.32 14.83
C PHE A 7 0.34 -2.68 14.35
N GLU A 8 -0.33 -3.77 14.75
CA GLU A 8 0.09 -5.17 14.50
C GLU A 8 1.54 -5.45 14.96
N GLY A 9 2.04 -4.70 15.94
CA GLY A 9 3.40 -4.85 16.48
C GLY A 9 4.49 -4.11 15.70
N TYR A 10 4.14 -3.36 14.65
CA TYR A 10 5.09 -2.54 13.89
C TYR A 10 5.21 -1.13 14.47
N SER A 11 6.45 -0.66 14.63
CA SER A 11 6.73 0.69 15.11
C SER A 11 6.45 1.74 14.03
N LEU A 12 6.26 2.98 14.44
CA LEU A 12 6.19 4.10 13.50
C LEU A 12 7.41 4.15 12.55
N SER A 13 8.60 3.78 13.04
CA SER A 13 9.83 3.74 12.25
C SER A 13 9.77 2.73 11.11
N ASP A 14 9.08 1.60 11.29
CA ASP A 14 8.91 0.58 10.24
C ASP A 14 8.05 1.13 9.09
N TRP A 15 6.95 1.79 9.44
CA TRP A 15 6.07 2.47 8.46
C TRP A 15 6.79 3.59 7.70
N LEU A 16 7.63 4.37 8.40
CA LEU A 16 8.43 5.42 7.78
C LEU A 16 9.52 4.84 6.86
N CYS A 17 10.17 3.74 7.26
CA CYS A 17 11.13 3.02 6.44
C CYS A 17 10.47 2.53 5.16
N LEU A 18 9.31 1.87 5.28
CA LEU A 18 8.53 1.38 4.14
C LEU A 18 8.17 2.52 3.18
N ALA A 19 7.59 3.60 3.69
CA ALA A 19 7.24 4.76 2.87
C ALA A 19 8.46 5.39 2.16
N PHE A 20 9.63 5.38 2.80
CA PHE A 20 10.86 5.88 2.19
C PHE A 20 11.36 4.96 1.07
N VAL A 21 11.44 3.66 1.31
CA VAL A 21 11.92 2.67 0.35
C VAL A 21 11.01 2.62 -0.87
N GLU A 22 9.70 2.56 -0.64
CA GLU A 22 8.70 2.41 -1.70
C GLU A 22 8.55 3.67 -2.55
N SER A 23 8.46 4.85 -1.93
CA SER A 23 8.08 6.07 -2.66
C SER A 23 8.99 7.27 -2.43
N LYS A 24 10.01 7.17 -1.58
CA LYS A 24 10.78 8.32 -1.09
C LYS A 24 9.85 9.41 -0.52
N PHE A 25 8.81 8.97 0.20
CA PHE A 25 7.75 9.81 0.75
C PHE A 25 6.89 10.57 -0.28
N ASN A 26 6.92 10.18 -1.56
CA ASN A 26 6.09 10.82 -2.57
C ASN A 26 4.66 10.23 -2.58
N ILE A 27 3.72 11.00 -2.01
CA ILE A 27 2.30 10.63 -1.90
C ILE A 27 1.59 10.46 -3.26
N SER A 28 2.15 11.00 -4.33
CA SER A 28 1.59 10.97 -5.69
C SER A 28 2.38 10.07 -6.64
N LYS A 29 3.31 9.24 -6.12
CA LYS A 29 4.08 8.31 -6.94
C LYS A 29 3.15 7.27 -7.57
N ILE A 30 3.31 7.05 -8.86
CA ILE A 30 2.65 5.98 -9.60
C ILE A 30 3.74 5.20 -10.34
N ASN A 31 3.71 3.88 -10.22
CA ASN A 31 4.60 2.97 -10.94
C ASN A 31 3.74 2.03 -11.81
N GLU A 32 4.18 1.77 -13.04
CA GLU A 32 3.53 0.80 -13.93
C GLU A 32 4.32 -0.50 -13.92
N ASN A 33 3.62 -1.62 -13.78
CA ASN A 33 4.21 -2.95 -13.75
C ASN A 33 4.12 -3.64 -15.10
N ALA A 34 4.97 -4.65 -15.31
CA ALA A 34 5.04 -5.38 -16.58
C ALA A 34 3.75 -6.13 -16.94
N ASP A 35 2.89 -6.42 -15.96
CA ASP A 35 1.58 -7.06 -16.14
C ASP A 35 0.45 -6.06 -16.45
N GLY A 36 0.76 -4.75 -16.53
CA GLY A 36 -0.19 -3.68 -16.77
C GLY A 36 -0.94 -3.19 -15.52
N SER A 37 -0.60 -3.73 -14.33
CA SER A 37 -1.06 -3.16 -13.05
C SER A 37 -0.24 -1.92 -12.67
N PHE A 38 -0.72 -1.18 -11.67
CA PHE A 38 -0.06 0.04 -11.19
C PHE A 38 0.08 0.04 -9.68
N ASP A 39 1.16 0.62 -9.17
CA ASP A 39 1.39 0.83 -7.74
C ASP A 39 1.20 2.30 -7.37
N TYR A 40 0.41 2.55 -6.33
CA TYR A 40 -0.07 3.89 -6.00
C TYR A 40 0.43 4.43 -4.66
N GLY A 41 0.88 5.67 -4.71
CA GLY A 41 1.09 6.55 -3.56
C GLY A 41 2.21 6.13 -2.64
N LEU A 42 2.09 6.57 -1.38
CA LEU A 42 3.15 6.51 -0.36
C LEU A 42 3.69 5.10 -0.11
N PHE A 43 2.79 4.11 -0.13
CA PHE A 43 3.10 2.71 0.13
C PHE A 43 3.04 1.86 -1.14
N GLN A 44 3.01 2.46 -2.33
CA GLN A 44 3.00 1.72 -3.61
C GLN A 44 2.00 0.54 -3.61
N ILE A 45 0.74 0.84 -3.29
CA ILE A 45 -0.33 -0.17 -3.23
C ILE A 45 -0.69 -0.62 -4.64
N ASN A 46 -0.51 -1.90 -4.93
CA ASN A 46 -0.74 -2.49 -6.24
C ASN A 46 -2.24 -2.64 -6.58
N SER A 47 -2.65 -2.20 -7.79
CA SER A 47 -4.05 -2.25 -8.24
C SER A 47 -4.54 -3.62 -8.68
N HIS A 48 -3.65 -4.57 -9.00
CA HIS A 48 -4.06 -5.93 -9.36
C HIS A 48 -4.79 -6.61 -8.20
N TYR A 49 -4.29 -6.44 -6.98
CA TYR A 49 -4.81 -7.15 -5.81
C TYR A 49 -5.63 -6.26 -4.87
N TRP A 50 -5.13 -5.06 -4.58
CA TRP A 50 -5.54 -4.40 -3.34
C TRP A 50 -6.62 -3.34 -3.54
N CYS A 51 -6.52 -2.54 -4.59
CA CYS A 51 -7.38 -1.37 -4.79
C CYS A 51 -7.82 -1.26 -6.26
N ASN A 52 -8.91 -0.54 -6.50
CA ASN A 52 -9.41 -0.31 -7.86
C ASN A 52 -8.91 1.03 -8.41
N ASP A 53 -8.29 1.00 -9.58
CA ASP A 53 -7.87 2.20 -10.34
C ASP A 53 -8.78 2.51 -11.54
N TYR A 54 -9.74 1.62 -11.84
CA TYR A 54 -10.63 1.64 -13.00
C TYR A 54 -9.91 1.70 -14.37
N LYS A 55 -8.64 1.30 -14.41
CA LYS A 55 -7.77 1.29 -15.60
C LYS A 55 -7.25 -0.11 -15.93
N SER A 56 -7.04 -0.93 -14.90
CA SER A 56 -6.55 -2.29 -14.99
C SER A 56 -7.49 -3.28 -14.30
N TYR A 57 -7.27 -4.58 -14.50
CA TYR A 57 -7.99 -5.60 -13.74
C TYR A 57 -7.62 -5.52 -12.25
N SER A 58 -8.60 -5.72 -11.36
CA SER A 58 -8.39 -5.66 -9.91
C SER A 58 -9.25 -6.68 -9.17
N GLU A 59 -8.64 -7.40 -8.21
CA GLU A 59 -9.36 -8.17 -7.19
C GLU A 59 -10.00 -7.26 -6.12
N ASN A 60 -9.46 -6.05 -5.94
CA ASN A 60 -9.93 -5.03 -5.02
C ASN A 60 -10.20 -5.56 -3.59
N LEU A 61 -9.23 -6.26 -3.00
CA LEU A 61 -9.34 -6.87 -1.66
C LEU A 61 -9.58 -5.84 -0.55
N CYS A 62 -9.13 -4.60 -0.72
CA CYS A 62 -9.42 -3.52 0.21
C CYS A 62 -10.77 -2.85 -0.03
N HIS A 63 -11.48 -3.15 -1.11
CA HIS A 63 -12.76 -2.53 -1.47
C HIS A 63 -12.71 -0.98 -1.44
N VAL A 64 -11.62 -0.42 -1.98
CA VAL A 64 -11.38 1.02 -2.03
C VAL A 64 -10.74 1.41 -3.37
N ASP A 65 -10.84 2.68 -3.72
CA ASP A 65 -10.05 3.24 -4.82
C ASP A 65 -8.56 3.30 -4.42
N CYS A 66 -7.65 3.32 -5.40
CA CYS A 66 -6.20 3.35 -5.17
C CYS A 66 -5.66 4.67 -4.59
N GLN A 67 -6.17 5.07 -3.42
CA GLN A 67 -5.81 6.29 -2.70
C GLN A 67 -5.81 6.05 -1.18
N GLY A 68 -4.77 6.55 -0.51
CA GLY A 68 -4.74 6.68 0.95
C GLY A 68 -4.16 5.49 1.72
N ILE A 69 -4.27 5.59 3.06
CA ILE A 69 -3.56 4.73 4.02
C ILE A 69 -4.36 3.53 4.53
N HIS A 70 -5.68 3.56 4.36
CA HIS A 70 -6.58 2.54 4.91
C HIS A 70 -6.30 1.14 4.38
N CYS A 71 -5.94 1.03 3.09
CA CYS A 71 -5.61 -0.26 2.51
C CYS A 71 -4.28 -0.81 3.04
N ALA A 72 -3.29 0.03 3.32
CA ALA A 72 -2.02 -0.40 3.91
C ALA A 72 -2.22 -1.09 5.28
N LYS A 73 -3.12 -0.54 6.13
CA LYS A 73 -3.50 -1.19 7.39
C LYS A 73 -4.15 -2.57 7.16
N ARG A 74 -5.05 -2.69 6.16
CA ARG A 74 -5.67 -3.98 5.82
C ARG A 74 -4.66 -5.01 5.33
N ILE A 75 -3.69 -4.61 4.53
CA ILE A 75 -2.62 -5.49 4.05
C ILE A 75 -1.81 -6.03 5.23
N VAL A 76 -1.42 -5.15 6.16
CA VAL A 76 -0.63 -5.52 7.34
C VAL A 76 -1.41 -6.40 8.33
N SER A 77 -2.73 -6.25 8.46
CA SER A 77 -3.55 -7.20 9.23
C SER A 77 -3.73 -8.57 8.55
N GLY A 78 -3.22 -8.75 7.33
CA GLY A 78 -3.19 -10.03 6.63
C GLY A 78 -2.08 -10.96 7.10
N ALA A 79 -2.13 -12.23 6.70
CA ALA A 79 -1.25 -13.30 7.22
C ALA A 79 0.27 -13.05 7.04
N ARG A 80 0.69 -12.20 6.11
CA ARG A 80 2.09 -11.89 5.83
C ARG A 80 2.58 -10.57 6.41
N GLY A 81 1.71 -9.76 7.02
CA GLY A 81 2.09 -8.48 7.61
C GLY A 81 2.75 -7.53 6.59
N MET A 82 3.84 -6.89 7.01
CA MET A 82 4.65 -6.04 6.12
C MET A 82 5.42 -6.81 5.04
N ASN A 83 5.48 -8.15 5.07
CA ASN A 83 6.14 -8.94 4.01
C ASN A 83 5.30 -9.05 2.72
N ASN A 84 4.20 -8.29 2.62
CA ASN A 84 3.45 -8.13 1.38
C ASN A 84 4.06 -7.06 0.46
N TRP A 85 5.01 -6.28 0.97
CA TRP A 85 5.91 -5.40 0.21
C TRP A 85 7.21 -6.14 -0.05
#